data_AF-A0A447MW93-F1
#
_entry.id   AF-A0A447MW93-F1
#
_cell.length_a   1.000
_cell.length_b   1.000
_cell.length_c   1.000
_cell.angle_alpha   90.00
_cell.angle_beta   90.00
_cell.angle_gamma   90.00
#
_symmetry.space_group_name_H-M   'P 1'
#
loop_
_entity.id
_entity.type
_entity.pdbx_description
1 polymer ?
#
loop_
_entity_poly.entity_id
_entity_poly.type
_entity_poly.pdbx_seq_one_letter_code
_entity_poly.pdbx_strand_id
1 'polypeptide(L)'
;MEKYELPLVFFTVLSQMSVGMALVLTWRTLRGEVEGQRFYWLATGLVLALASIAAILHLAHPDRAYDALINLRHAWLSREILGATLFGAAVGVTFLAKGHKAMALIASVFGVLLVAVQG
;
A
#
# COMPACT_ATOMS: atom_id res chain seq x y z
N MET A 1 8.68 -21.20 -21.93
CA MET A 1 9.21 -19.89 -21.54
C MET A 1 8.58 -19.57 -20.20
N GLU A 2 9.31 -19.69 -19.09
CA GLU A 2 8.83 -19.28 -17.77
C GLU A 2 8.39 -17.81 -17.88
N LYS A 3 7.08 -17.55 -17.70
CA LYS A 3 6.61 -16.17 -17.55
C LYS A 3 7.15 -15.69 -16.22
N TYR A 4 8.23 -14.93 -16.28
CA TYR A 4 8.77 -14.24 -15.11
C TYR A 4 7.70 -13.31 -14.55
N GLU A 5 7.12 -13.65 -13.40
CA GLU A 5 6.20 -12.79 -12.63
C GLU A 5 6.96 -11.69 -11.87
N LEU A 6 8.05 -11.19 -12.46
CA LEU A 6 8.88 -10.13 -11.88
C LEU A 6 8.06 -8.93 -11.40
N PRO A 7 6.96 -8.52 -12.07
CA PRO A 7 6.21 -7.35 -11.61
C PRO A 7 5.35 -7.62 -10.39
N LEU A 8 4.91 -8.86 -10.16
CA LEU A 8 4.29 -9.25 -8.91
C LEU A 8 5.31 -9.24 -7.77
N VAL A 9 6.56 -9.65 -8.04
CA VAL A 9 7.67 -9.54 -7.07
C VAL A 9 7.96 -8.07 -6.74
N PHE A 10 8.03 -7.18 -7.74
CA PHE A 10 8.22 -5.75 -7.47
C PHE A 10 7.05 -5.14 -6.68
N PHE A 11 5.81 -5.50 -7.03
CA PHE A 11 4.63 -5.05 -6.30
C PHE A 11 4.67 -5.49 -4.84
N THR A 12 4.91 -6.77 -4.57
CA THR A 12 4.95 -7.32 -3.20
C THR A 12 6.09 -6.70 -2.39
N VAL A 13 7.31 -6.64 -2.90
CA VAL A 13 8.46 -6.06 -2.18
C VAL A 13 8.25 -4.57 -1.87
N LEU A 14 7.80 -3.77 -2.85
CA LEU A 14 7.60 -2.33 -2.65
C LEU A 14 6.41 -2.02 -1.74
N SER A 15 5.31 -2.77 -1.87
CA SER A 15 4.14 -2.60 -0.98
C SER A 15 4.48 -3.01 0.46
N GLN A 16 5.20 -4.12 0.68
CA GLN A 16 5.69 -4.53 1.99
C GLN A 16 6.67 -3.52 2.60
N MET A 17 7.54 -2.93 1.78
CA MET A 17 8.41 -1.84 2.23
C MET A 17 7.60 -0.63 2.72
N SER A 18 6.56 -0.23 1.96
CA SER A 18 5.65 0.84 2.39
C SER A 18 4.93 0.51 3.71
N VAL A 19 4.49 -0.74 3.89
CA VAL A 19 3.89 -1.20 5.17
C VAL A 19 4.90 -1.11 6.32
N GLY A 20 6.15 -1.57 6.13
CA GLY A 20 7.21 -1.45 7.13
C GLY A 20 7.48 0.00 7.53
N MET A 21 7.51 0.91 6.56
CA MET A 21 7.62 2.35 6.82
C MET A 21 6.47 2.88 7.67
N ALA A 22 5.22 2.52 7.34
CA ALA A 22 4.03 2.93 8.10
C ALA A 22 4.07 2.43 9.56
N LEU A 23 4.53 1.20 9.79
CA LEU A 23 4.66 0.62 11.14
C LEU A 23 5.71 1.37 11.98
N VAL A 24 6.90 1.62 11.40
CA VAL A 24 7.96 2.38 12.08
C VAL A 24 7.51 3.80 12.40
N LEU A 25 6.83 4.47 11.46
CA LEU A 25 6.30 5.81 11.68
C LEU A 25 5.27 5.83 12.79
N THR A 26 4.31 4.92 12.76
CA THR A 26 3.27 4.77 13.78
C THR A 26 3.87 4.54 15.16
N TRP A 27 4.84 3.64 15.27
CA TRP A 27 5.57 3.39 16.52
C TRP A 27 6.19 4.68 17.09
N ARG A 28 6.89 5.45 16.24
CA ARG A 28 7.49 6.73 16.63
C ARG A 28 6.43 7.78 16.98
N THR A 29 5.28 7.81 16.28
CA THR A 29 4.15 8.70 16.61
C THR A 29 3.59 8.40 17.99
N LEU A 30 3.42 7.12 18.32
CA LEU A 30 2.88 6.70 19.61
C LEU A 30 3.78 7.13 20.77
N ARG A 31 5.10 7.01 20.59
CA ARG A 31 6.12 7.48 21.55
C ARG A 31 6.26 9.00 21.63
N GLY A 32 5.67 9.75 20.70
CA GLY A 32 5.81 11.21 20.65
C GLY A 32 7.19 11.69 20.19
N GLU A 33 7.97 10.82 19.54
CA GLU A 33 9.37 11.09 19.15
C GLU A 33 9.50 11.94 17.87
N VAL A 34 8.40 12.19 17.15
CA VAL A 34 8.41 12.90 15.87
C VAL A 34 7.20 13.81 15.74
N GLU A 35 7.43 15.12 15.79
CA GLU A 35 6.48 16.13 15.37
C GLU A 35 6.62 16.40 13.87
N GLY A 36 5.51 16.52 13.14
CA GLY A 36 5.53 16.88 11.72
C GLY A 36 5.81 15.73 10.74
N GLN A 37 5.17 14.56 10.92
CA GLN A 37 5.41 13.36 10.11
C GLN A 37 4.91 13.41 8.66
N ARG A 38 4.34 14.52 8.19
CA ARG A 38 3.71 14.61 6.85
C ARG A 38 4.63 14.16 5.73
N PHE A 39 5.90 14.57 5.77
CA PHE A 39 6.86 14.19 4.73
C PHE A 39 7.06 12.67 4.67
N TYR A 40 7.17 11.99 5.82
CA TYR A 40 7.37 10.55 5.85
C TYR A 40 6.13 9.77 5.42
N TRP A 41 4.93 10.26 5.76
CA TRP A 41 3.67 9.67 5.27
C TRP A 41 3.51 9.86 3.75
N LEU A 42 3.95 11.01 3.22
CA LEU A 42 4.02 11.22 1.76
C LEU A 42 4.99 10.24 1.10
N ALA A 43 6.20 10.10 1.65
CA ALA A 43 7.18 9.13 1.13
C ALA A 43 6.64 7.69 1.16
N THR A 44 5.96 7.30 2.25
CA THR A 44 5.29 6.00 2.38
C THR A 44 4.26 5.79 1.27
N GLY A 45 3.44 6.81 0.99
CA GLY A 45 2.45 6.78 -0.09
C GLY A 45 3.08 6.73 -1.48
N LEU A 46 4.18 7.44 -1.71
CA LEU A 46 4.90 7.42 -2.99
C LEU A 46 5.51 6.04 -3.28
N VAL A 47 6.08 5.38 -2.27
CA VAL A 47 6.57 4.00 -2.42
C VAL A 47 5.42 3.05 -2.80
N LEU A 48 4.27 3.18 -2.15
CA LEU A 48 3.10 2.37 -2.49
C LEU A 48 2.58 2.66 -3.91
N ALA A 49 2.56 3.93 -4.31
CA ALA A 49 2.17 4.32 -5.66
C ALA A 49 3.10 3.72 -6.72
N LEU A 50 4.42 3.72 -6.47
CA LEU A 50 5.40 3.07 -7.33
C LEU A 50 5.17 1.55 -7.41
N ALA A 51 4.83 0.90 -6.29
CA ALA A 51 4.45 -0.52 -6.27
C ALA A 51 3.23 -0.78 -7.19
N SER A 52 2.18 0.03 -7.05
CA SER A 52 0.96 -0.09 -7.84
C SER A 52 1.18 0.17 -9.33
N ILE A 53 2.03 1.14 -9.67
CA ILE A 53 2.40 1.42 -11.07
C ILE A 53 3.18 0.24 -11.66
N ALA A 54 4.14 -0.34 -10.91
CA ALA A 54 4.87 -1.52 -11.35
C ALA A 54 3.94 -2.71 -11.64
N ALA A 55 2.89 -2.90 -10.83
CA ALA A 55 1.86 -3.90 -11.07
C ALA A 55 1.05 -3.63 -12.35
N ILE A 56 0.67 -2.37 -12.61
CA ILE A 56 -0.14 -1.99 -13.78
C ILE A 56 0.65 -2.03 -15.08
N LEU A 57 1.91 -1.56 -15.09
CA LEU A 57 2.74 -1.54 -16.30
C LEU A 57 3.06 -2.95 -16.84
N HIS A 58 2.80 -4.00 -16.06
CA HIS A 58 2.89 -5.39 -16.51
C HIS A 58 1.57 -5.99 -17.00
N LEU A 59 0.43 -5.36 -16.71
CA LEU A 59 -0.84 -5.81 -17.26
C LEU A 59 -0.81 -5.56 -18.78
N ALA A 60 -0.93 -6.63 -19.56
CA ALA A 60 -0.93 -6.59 -21.02
C ALA A 60 -2.00 -5.66 -21.64
N HIS A 61 -2.98 -5.20 -20.84
CA HIS A 61 -4.08 -4.31 -21.21
C HIS A 61 -4.36 -3.30 -20.07
N PRO A 62 -3.59 -2.20 -19.97
CA PRO A 62 -3.74 -1.19 -18.92
C PRO A 62 -5.09 -0.45 -18.97
N ASP A 63 -5.75 -0.45 -20.12
CA ASP A 63 -7.09 0.10 -20.38
C ASP A 63 -8.21 -0.62 -19.62
N ARG A 64 -8.00 -1.87 -19.21
CA ARG A 64 -9.00 -2.70 -18.48
C ARG A 64 -8.69 -2.88 -16.99
N ALA A 65 -7.72 -2.14 -16.44
CA ALA A 65 -7.42 -2.17 -15.01
C ALA A 65 -8.65 -1.79 -14.15
N TYR A 66 -9.58 -1.00 -14.70
CA TYR A 66 -10.85 -0.67 -14.07
C TYR A 66 -11.81 -1.87 -13.95
N ASP A 67 -11.79 -2.81 -14.91
CA ASP A 67 -12.59 -4.04 -14.86
C ASP A 67 -12.18 -4.94 -13.67
N ALA A 68 -10.89 -4.92 -13.30
CA ALA A 68 -10.36 -5.64 -12.15
C ALA A 68 -10.83 -5.06 -10.79
N LEU A 69 -11.10 -3.75 -10.73
CA LEU A 69 -11.72 -3.08 -9.58
C LEU A 69 -13.22 -3.35 -9.45
N ILE A 70 -13.90 -3.76 -10.53
CA ILE A 70 -15.34 -4.09 -10.52
C ILE A 70 -15.56 -5.58 -10.26
N ASN A 71 -14.68 -6.46 -10.75
CA ASN A 71 -14.76 -7.91 -10.55
C ASN A 71 -14.10 -8.40 -9.24
N LEU A 72 -14.39 -7.72 -8.12
CA LEU A 72 -13.69 -7.90 -6.84
C LEU A 72 -13.83 -9.29 -6.17
N ARG A 73 -14.68 -10.17 -6.72
CA ARG A 73 -15.18 -11.36 -6.00
C ARG A 73 -14.50 -12.68 -6.35
N HIS A 74 -13.78 -12.81 -7.45
CA HIS A 74 -13.39 -14.14 -7.96
C HIS A 74 -11.90 -14.41 -8.20
N ALA A 75 -11.01 -13.41 -8.17
CA ALA A 75 -9.58 -13.62 -8.43
C ALA A 75 -8.71 -13.23 -7.23
N TRP A 76 -7.70 -14.04 -6.92
CA TRP A 76 -6.68 -13.77 -5.88
C TRP A 76 -6.07 -12.37 -6.01
N LEU A 77 -5.78 -11.93 -7.23
CA LEU A 77 -5.29 -10.59 -7.58
C LEU A 77 -6.20 -9.44 -7.11
N SER A 78 -7.51 -9.68 -7.00
CA SER A 78 -8.45 -8.64 -6.55
C SER A 78 -8.28 -8.29 -5.07
N ARG A 79 -7.90 -9.25 -4.23
CA ARG A 79 -7.76 -9.01 -2.79
C ARG A 79 -6.55 -8.14 -2.49
N GLU A 80 -5.46 -8.35 -3.22
CA GLU A 80 -4.25 -7.52 -3.13
C GLU A 80 -4.51 -6.08 -3.59
N ILE A 81 -5.23 -5.90 -4.71
CA ILE A 81 -5.62 -4.57 -5.20
C ILE A 81 -6.51 -3.86 -4.18
N LEU A 82 -7.49 -4.55 -3.61
CA LEU A 82 -8.34 -4.01 -2.55
C LEU A 82 -7.53 -3.61 -1.32
N GLY A 83 -6.63 -4.48 -0.85
CA GLY A 83 -5.75 -4.22 0.29
C GLY A 83 -4.84 -3.01 0.05
N ALA A 84 -4.21 -2.93 -1.12
CA ALA A 84 -3.34 -1.82 -1.50
C ALA A 84 -4.10 -0.50 -1.61
N THR A 85 -5.34 -0.54 -2.11
CA THR A 85 -6.22 0.63 -2.20
C THR A 85 -6.64 1.13 -0.82
N LEU A 86 -7.07 0.23 0.07
CA LEU A 86 -7.46 0.57 1.44
C LEU A 86 -6.27 1.11 2.25
N PHE A 87 -5.11 0.45 2.13
CA PHE A 87 -3.88 0.92 2.77
C PHE A 87 -3.46 2.30 2.23
N GLY A 88 -3.48 2.50 0.92
CA GLY A 88 -3.16 3.77 0.29
C GLY A 88 -4.10 4.90 0.73
N ALA A 89 -5.40 4.63 0.82
CA ALA A 89 -6.38 5.57 1.35
C ALA A 89 -6.07 5.95 2.81
N ALA A 90 -5.75 4.97 3.65
CA ALA A 90 -5.39 5.21 5.05
C ALA A 90 -4.10 6.03 5.20
N VAL A 91 -3.09 5.77 4.37
CA VAL A 91 -1.85 6.57 4.29
C VAL A 91 -2.17 8.01 3.88
N GLY A 92 -3.03 8.21 2.87
CA GLY A 92 -3.46 9.53 2.41
C GLY A 92 -4.20 10.32 3.49
N VAL A 93 -5.14 9.68 4.21
CA VAL A 93 -5.84 10.31 5.35
C VAL A 93 -4.85 10.66 6.46
N THR A 94 -3.91 9.77 6.77
CA THR A 94 -2.89 10.00 7.80
C THR A 94 -1.98 11.19 7.44
N PHE A 95 -1.60 11.31 6.17
CA PHE A 95 -0.87 12.47 5.64
C PHE A 95 -1.65 13.78 5.84
N LEU A 96 -2.93 13.82 5.45
CA LEU A 96 -3.78 15.00 5.60
C LEU A 96 -3.93 15.38 7.09
N ALA A 97 -4.11 14.38 7.95
CA ALA A 97 -4.23 14.50 9.40
C ALA A 97 -2.91 14.79 10.14
N LYS A 98 -1.82 15.14 9.42
CA LYS A 98 -0.51 15.47 9.99
C LYS A 98 0.17 14.32 10.76
N GLY A 99 -0.14 13.07 10.42
CA GLY A 99 0.40 11.92 11.16
C GLY A 99 -0.28 11.71 12.51
N HIS A 100 -1.57 12.01 12.62
CA HIS A 100 -2.34 11.80 13.85
C HIS A 100 -2.24 10.34 14.33
N LYS A 101 -2.05 10.12 15.65
CA LYS A 101 -1.83 8.78 16.23
C LYS A 101 -2.90 7.76 15.85
N ALA A 102 -4.16 8.15 15.91
CA ALA A 102 -5.28 7.28 15.55
C ALA A 102 -5.26 6.90 14.05
N MET A 103 -4.95 7.85 13.17
CA MET A 103 -4.90 7.61 11.73
C MET A 103 -3.69 6.74 11.37
N ALA A 104 -2.54 6.97 12.00
CA ALA A 104 -1.34 6.15 11.86
C ALA A 104 -1.59 4.69 12.25
N LEU A 105 -2.31 4.45 13.35
CA LEU A 105 -2.74 3.11 13.75
C LEU A 105 -3.65 2.46 12.71
N ILE A 106 -4.64 3.19 12.19
CA ILE A 106 -5.54 2.69 11.14
C ILE A 106 -4.73 2.32 9.88
N ALA A 107 -3.81 3.17 9.44
CA ALA A 107 -2.93 2.89 8.31
C ALA A 107 -2.06 1.66 8.55
N SER A 108 -1.53 1.49 9.75
CA SER A 108 -0.76 0.29 10.13
C SER A 108 -1.59 -0.98 10.08
N VAL A 109 -2.84 -0.96 10.57
CA VAL A 109 -3.75 -2.11 10.52
C VAL A 109 -4.03 -2.50 9.07
N PHE A 110 -4.37 -1.54 8.20
CA PHE A 110 -4.58 -1.84 6.79
C PHE A 110 -3.31 -2.33 6.09
N GLY A 111 -2.13 -1.82 6.47
CA GLY A 111 -0.86 -2.31 5.97
C GLY A 111 -0.61 -3.77 6.34
N VAL A 112 -0.84 -4.17 7.59
CA VAL A 112 -0.72 -5.56 8.02
C VAL A 112 -1.73 -6.46 7.31
N LEU A 113 -2.97 -5.99 7.12
CA LEU A 113 -3.98 -6.73 6.36
C LEU A 113 -3.57 -6.93 4.89
N LEU A 114 -2.93 -5.94 4.26
CA LEU A 114 -2.38 -6.08 2.91
C LEU A 114 -1.33 -7.19 2.87
N VAL A 115 -0.37 -7.20 3.80
CA VAL A 115 0.66 -8.25 3.87
C VAL A 115 0.03 -9.63 4.10
N ALA A 116 -0.98 -9.72 4.96
CA ALA A 116 -1.67 -10.98 5.24
C ALA A 116 -2.46 -11.54 4.04
N VAL A 117 -2.78 -10.70 3.06
CA VAL A 117 -3.47 -11.10 1.82
C VAL A 117 -2.48 -11.51 0.72
N GLN A 118 -1.20 -11.11 0.83
CA GLN A 118 -0.13 -11.42 -0.12
C GLN A 118 0.57 -12.77 0.13
N GLY A 119 0.29 -13.44 1.26
CA GLY A 119 0.82 -14.76 1.63
C GLY A 119 -0.24 -15.85 1.60
#